data_AF-A0A9X0HN36-F1
#
_entry.id   AF-A0A9X0HN36-F1
#
_cell.length_a   1.000
_cell.length_b   1.000
_cell.length_c   1.000
_cell.angle_alpha   90.00
_cell.angle_beta   90.00
_cell.angle_gamma   90.00
#
_symmetry.space_group_name_H-M   'P 1'
#
loop_
_entity.id
_entity.type
_entity.pdbx_description
1 polymer ?
#
loop_
_entity_poly.entity_id
_entity_poly.type
_entity_poly.pdbx_seq_one_letter_code
_entity_poly.pdbx_strand_id
1 'polypeptide(L)'
;MDSNARSLLSVNILLDPFAANLEVRINDGCRPWVLTHDFQRYLREGPLATAQYLAKRYLVSRPDQLRFISVPALSALLLAALEEHELRDACA
;
A
#
# COMPACT_ATOMS: atom_id res chain seq x y z
N MET A 1 29.40 2.90 12.46
CA MET A 1 28.31 1.90 12.45
C MET A 1 27.05 2.68 12.75
N ASP A 2 26.42 3.25 11.74
CA ASP A 2 25.21 4.05 11.90
C ASP A 2 24.02 3.19 11.52
N SER A 3 23.52 2.44 12.50
CA SER A 3 22.29 1.66 12.43
C SER A 3 21.05 2.56 12.44
N ASN A 4 21.01 3.56 11.56
CA ASN A 4 19.81 4.36 11.29
C ASN A 4 19.02 3.75 10.11
N ALA A 5 18.87 2.43 10.13
CA ALA A 5 17.83 1.75 9.38
C ALA A 5 16.50 2.13 10.02
N ARG A 6 15.97 3.32 9.69
CA ARG A 6 14.59 3.68 10.02
C ARG A 6 13.69 2.64 9.36
N SER A 7 13.29 1.69 10.20
CA SER A 7 12.30 0.65 10.08
C SER A 7 11.61 0.53 8.73
N LEU A 8 11.93 -0.60 8.08
CA LEU A 8 11.18 -1.28 7.02
C LEU A 8 9.75 -0.76 6.85
N LEU A 9 9.57 0.10 5.85
CA LEU A 9 8.26 0.39 5.31
C LEU A 9 7.67 -0.93 4.81
N SER A 10 6.69 -1.45 5.52
CA SER A 10 5.98 -2.66 5.13
C SER A 10 4.57 -2.30 4.72
N VAL A 11 4.13 -2.92 3.63
CA VAL A 11 2.79 -2.76 3.08
C VAL A 11 2.13 -4.12 3.10
N ASN A 12 0.97 -4.21 3.74
CA ASN A 12 0.14 -5.41 3.72
C ASN A 12 -1.21 -5.07 3.12
N ILE A 13 -1.69 -5.93 2.24
CA ILE A 13 -3.00 -5.82 1.62
C ILE A 13 -3.90 -6.88 2.24
N LEU A 14 -5.12 -6.47 2.58
CA LEU A 14 -6.16 -7.34 3.10
C LEU A 14 -7.44 -7.03 2.33
N LEU A 15 -8.13 -8.07 1.87
CA LEU A 15 -9.50 -7.93 1.43
C LEU A 15 -10.41 -7.92 2.66
N ASP A 16 -11.25 -6.89 2.81
CA ASP A 16 -12.36 -6.94 3.76
C ASP A 16 -13.52 -7.71 3.11
N PRO A 17 -13.79 -8.96 3.52
CA PRO A 17 -14.84 -9.78 2.91
C PRO A 17 -16.25 -9.25 3.22
N PHE A 18 -16.41 -8.38 4.22
CA PHE A 18 -17.69 -7.82 4.63
C PHE A 18 -17.97 -6.47 3.97
N ALA A 19 -16.93 -5.65 3.76
CA ALA A 19 -17.10 -4.30 3.24
C ALA A 19 -16.82 -4.17 1.73
N ALA A 20 -16.41 -5.25 1.04
CA ALA A 20 -16.01 -5.23 -0.37
C ALA A 20 -14.95 -4.14 -0.66
N ASN A 21 -14.05 -3.91 0.30
CA ASN A 21 -12.99 -2.93 0.21
C ASN A 21 -11.63 -3.62 0.29
N LEU A 22 -10.69 -3.08 -0.46
CA LEU A 22 -9.27 -3.37 -0.32
C LEU A 22 -8.71 -2.51 0.82
N GLU A 23 -8.24 -3.15 1.88
CA GLU A 23 -7.58 -2.51 3.00
C GLU A 23 -6.06 -2.59 2.84
N VAL A 24 -5.42 -1.44 2.79
CA VAL A 24 -3.97 -1.30 2.62
C VAL A 24 -3.38 -0.76 3.90
N ARG A 25 -2.59 -1.62 4.57
CA ARG A 25 -1.89 -1.31 5.81
C ARG A 25 -0.45 -0.96 5.52
N ILE A 26 -0.06 0.29 5.80
CA ILE A 26 1.30 0.79 5.66
C ILE A 26 1.87 0.99 7.06
N ASN A 27 2.98 0.31 7.37
CA ASN A 27 3.70 0.50 8.62
C ASN A 27 5.04 1.17 8.32
N ASP A 28 5.22 2.39 8.82
CA ASP A 28 6.44 3.20 8.66
C ASP A 28 7.39 3.10 9.87
N GLY A 29 7.15 2.14 10.75
CA GLY A 29 7.93 1.92 11.98
C GLY A 29 7.59 2.86 13.13
N CYS A 30 6.78 3.90 12.91
CA CYS A 30 6.27 4.76 13.97
C CYS A 30 4.83 4.44 14.30
N ARG A 31 3.96 4.34 13.28
CA ARG A 31 2.53 4.02 13.45
C ARG A 31 2.02 3.20 12.25
N PRO A 32 1.14 2.22 12.50
CA PRO A 32 0.43 1.57 11.41
C PRO A 32 -0.63 2.51 10.84
N TRP A 33 -0.81 2.45 9.53
CA TRP A 33 -1.72 3.31 8.81
C TRP A 33 -2.58 2.49 7.87
N VAL A 34 -3.86 2.82 7.81
CA VAL A 34 -4.84 2.06 7.03
C VAL A 34 -5.44 2.97 5.96
N LEU A 35 -5.43 2.50 4.72
CA LEU A 35 -6.12 3.11 3.59
C LEU A 35 -7.14 2.11 3.07
N THR A 36 -8.36 2.57 2.79
CA THR A 36 -9.37 1.75 2.13
C THR A 36 -9.56 2.18 0.68
N HIS A 37 -9.72 1.19 -0.19
CA HIS A 37 -10.04 1.38 -1.60
C HIS A 37 -11.20 0.49 -2.00
N ASP A 38 -12.01 0.96 -2.93
CA ASP A 38 -13.13 0.20 -3.47
C ASP A 38 -12.60 -1.02 -4.27
N PHE A 39 -13.07 -2.22 -3.93
CA PHE A 39 -12.58 -3.45 -4.57
C PHE A 39 -13.09 -3.61 -6.00
N GLN A 40 -14.31 -3.15 -6.32
CA GLN A 40 -14.83 -3.18 -7.69
C GLN A 40 -14.00 -2.27 -8.62
N ARG A 41 -13.57 -1.13 -8.08
CA ARG A 41 -12.66 -0.23 -8.76
C ARG A 41 -11.28 -0.85 -8.97
N TYR A 42 -10.75 -1.53 -7.95
CA TYR A 42 -9.50 -2.29 -8.06
C TYR A 42 -9.56 -3.31 -9.20
N LEU A 43 -10.62 -4.14 -9.25
CA LEU A 43 -10.80 -5.16 -10.28
C LEU A 43 -10.87 -4.56 -11.70
N ARG A 44 -11.46 -3.36 -11.83
CA ARG A 44 -11.57 -2.67 -13.13
C ARG A 44 -10.28 -2.00 -13.58
N GLU A 45 -9.56 -1.36 -12.66
CA GLU A 45 -8.38 -0.53 -12.97
C GLU A 45 -7.06 -1.31 -12.90
N GLY A 46 -7.06 -2.43 -12.19
CA GLY A 46 -5.90 -3.29 -12.00
C GLY A 46 -4.92 -2.80 -10.93
N PRO A 47 -3.92 -3.63 -10.60
CA PRO A 47 -3.03 -3.40 -9.46
C PRO A 47 -2.10 -2.19 -9.67
N LEU A 48 -1.58 -1.98 -10.87
CA LEU A 48 -0.68 -0.85 -11.17
C LEU A 48 -1.37 0.51 -10.98
N ALA A 49 -2.55 0.70 -11.57
CA ALA A 49 -3.30 1.95 -11.45
C ALA A 49 -3.72 2.21 -10.00
N THR A 50 -4.16 1.15 -9.31
CA THR A 50 -4.54 1.22 -7.89
C THR A 50 -3.36 1.61 -7.01
N ALA A 51 -2.19 1.00 -7.20
CA ALA A 51 -0.97 1.32 -6.47
C ALA A 51 -0.57 2.80 -6.62
N GLN A 52 -0.58 3.32 -7.85
CA GLN A 52 -0.26 4.72 -8.12
C GLN A 52 -1.26 5.68 -7.46
N TYR A 53 -2.55 5.35 -7.52
CA TYR A 53 -3.60 6.14 -6.89
C TYR A 53 -3.42 6.17 -5.36
N LEU A 54 -3.20 5.01 -4.74
CA LEU A 54 -3.02 4.89 -3.30
C LEU A 54 -1.75 5.58 -2.80
N ALA A 55 -0.64 5.46 -3.54
CA ALA A 55 0.61 6.15 -3.21
C ALA A 55 0.42 7.67 -3.18
N LYS A 56 -0.24 8.22 -4.19
CA LYS A 56 -0.57 9.65 -4.26
C LYS A 56 -1.47 10.05 -3.11
N ARG A 57 -2.55 9.32 -2.87
CA ARG A 57 -3.50 9.61 -1.78
C ARG A 57 -2.82 9.62 -0.41
N TYR A 58 -1.95 8.64 -0.16
CA TYR A 58 -1.16 8.56 1.07
C TYR A 58 -0.28 9.79 1.25
N LEU A 59 0.53 10.13 0.26
CA LEU A 59 1.50 11.23 0.35
C LEU A 59 0.83 12.61 0.34
N VAL A 60 -0.32 12.77 -0.32
CA VAL A 60 -1.13 14.00 -0.20
C VAL A 60 -1.67 14.17 1.21
N SER A 61 -2.10 13.10 1.86
CA SER A 61 -2.54 13.16 3.25
C SER A 61 -1.38 13.36 4.24
N ARG A 62 -0.13 13.13 3.79
CA ARG A 62 1.08 13.17 4.61
C ARG A 62 2.28 13.73 3.87
N PRO A 63 2.29 15.06 3.65
CA PRO A 63 3.39 15.70 2.95
C PRO A 63 4.75 15.49 3.65
N ASP A 64 4.78 15.32 4.98
CA ASP A 64 6.02 15.06 5.73
C ASP A 64 6.72 13.75 5.30
N GLN A 65 5.96 12.77 4.81
CA GLN A 65 6.50 11.49 4.35
C GLN A 65 7.25 11.60 3.03
N LEU A 66 7.04 12.68 2.26
CA LEU A 66 7.80 12.95 1.02
C LEU A 66 9.30 13.10 1.26
N ARG A 67 9.71 13.40 2.50
CA ARG A 67 11.13 13.45 2.89
C ARG A 67 11.78 12.07 2.99
N PHE A 68 10.96 11.01 3.11
CA PHE A 68 11.42 9.64 3.33
C PHE A 68 11.12 8.72 2.16
N ILE A 69 10.01 8.95 1.44
CA ILE A 69 9.61 8.11 0.31
C ILE A 69 8.97 8.94 -0.81
N SER A 70 9.36 8.64 -2.06
CA SER A 70 8.81 9.26 -3.25
C SER A 70 7.53 8.54 -3.71
N VAL A 71 6.68 9.23 -4.49
CA VAL A 71 5.48 8.61 -5.08
C VAL A 71 5.81 7.36 -5.89
N PRO A 72 6.84 7.33 -6.77
CA PRO A 72 7.20 6.12 -7.50
C PRO A 72 7.65 4.98 -6.59
N ALA A 73 8.46 5.26 -5.56
CA ALA A 73 8.95 4.24 -4.63
C ALA A 73 7.79 3.62 -3.83
N LEU A 74 6.87 4.44 -3.31
CA LEU A 74 5.70 3.95 -2.59
C LEU A 74 4.75 3.17 -3.52
N SER A 75 4.58 3.63 -4.76
CA SER A 75 3.77 2.92 -5.77
C SER A 75 4.33 1.53 -6.05
N ALA A 76 5.65 1.38 -6.16
CA ALA A 76 6.30 0.09 -6.38
C ALA A 76 6.08 -0.87 -5.19
N LEU A 77 6.19 -0.38 -3.96
CA LEU A 77 5.92 -1.18 -2.75
C LEU A 77 4.45 -1.63 -2.68
N LEU A 78 3.52 -0.72 -2.99
CA LEU A 78 2.09 -1.03 -3.03
C LEU A 78 1.78 -2.05 -4.12
N LEU A 79 2.38 -1.92 -5.30
CA LEU A 79 2.20 -2.85 -6.40
C LEU A 79 2.68 -4.26 -6.02
N ALA A 80 3.89 -4.38 -5.48
CA ALA A 80 4.43 -5.67 -5.05
C ALA A 80 3.52 -6.34 -4.00
N ALA A 81 2.97 -5.56 -3.06
CA ALA A 81 2.06 -6.09 -2.04
C ALA A 81 0.70 -6.52 -2.62
N LEU A 82 0.19 -5.81 -3.65
CA LEU A 82 -1.03 -6.20 -4.37
C LEU A 82 -0.82 -7.50 -5.15
N GLU A 83 0.29 -7.60 -5.89
CA GLU A 83 0.64 -8.80 -6.67
C GLU A 83 0.84 -10.02 -5.75
N GLU A 84 1.50 -9.84 -4.60
CA GLU A 84 1.64 -10.91 -3.61
C GLU A 84 0.28 -11.37 -3.06
N HIS A 85 -0.66 -10.43 -2.84
CA HIS A 85 -2.02 -10.78 -2.42
C HIS A 85 -2.76 -11.57 -3.49
N GLU A 86 -2.70 -11.15 -4.76
CA GLU A 86 -3.33 -11.89 -5.87
C GLU A 86 -2.77 -13.32 -6.01
N LEU A 87 -1.45 -13.48 -5.84
CA LEU A 87 -0.80 -14.79 -5.87
C LEU A 87 -1.26 -15.69 -4.72
N ARG A 88 -1.41 -15.13 -3.52
CA ARG A 88 -1.92 -15.88 -2.35
C ARG A 88 -3.37 -16.32 -2.55
N ASP A 89 -4.23 -15.42 -3.04
CA ASP A 89 -5.63 -15.72 -3.31
C ASP A 89 -5.79 -16.73 -4.45
N ALA A 90 -4.94 -16.68 -5.49
CA ALA A 90 -4.96 -17.65 -6.57
C ALA A 90 -4.55 -19.08 -6.15
N CYS A 91 -3.86 -19.22 -5.02
CA CYS A 91 -3.42 -20.52 -4.48
C CYS A 91 -4.33 -21.08 -3.38
N ALA A 92 -5.34 -20.32 -2.94
CA ALA A 92 -6.28 -20.68 -1.88
C ALA A 92 -7.57 -21.30 -2.46
#